data_AF-A0AAD7DCA6-F1
#
_entry.id   AF-A0AAD7DCA6-F1
#
_cell.length_a   1.000
_cell.length_b   1.000
_cell.length_c   1.000
_cell.angle_alpha   90.00
_cell.angle_beta   90.00
_cell.angle_gamma   90.00
#
_symmetry.space_group_name_H-M   'P 1'
#
loop_
_entity.id
_entity.type
_entity.pdbx_description
1 polymer ?
#
loop_
_entity_poly.entity_id
_entity_poly.type
_entity_poly.pdbx_seq_one_letter_code
_entity_poly.pdbx_strand_id
1 'polypeptide(L)'
;MHASNLRMKLGSLPGKPSDFLLGRLIQPPRIVSSMCDYFCSMVFHEVSVSIPSAANTSLSRSQLRPALQSVPTVMRDRELGEPKSHPITVFSLELGAVPGHSTSLYCRHCHTRYYPGFYVHHHATVRTFYISDAMPEFIHTSEHFYTTSDLCELFANMMVTAWTSGTNCARIYNTSIFKDALESALPLDWQTSFQLDVEDVWNTFYTYSLRLDYHEHQELMELPHDAPSQAERLRALLEVRNSRMAGTGQEEWNHACDVCCYMYLDPESDEDEPRYLCIHSAVTDGITMGHPCCGIMD
;
A
#
# COMPACT_ATOMS: atom_id res chain seq x y z
N MET A 1 8.78 46.39 44.43
CA MET A 1 8.21 45.17 45.05
C MET A 1 8.48 44.02 44.10
N HIS A 2 9.50 43.23 44.40
CA HIS A 2 9.92 42.07 43.62
C HIS A 2 8.94 40.93 43.84
N ALA A 3 8.29 40.44 42.78
CA ALA A 3 7.61 39.16 42.78
C ALA A 3 8.60 38.10 42.27
N SER A 4 9.01 37.25 43.18
CA SER A 4 9.91 36.11 43.00
C SER A 4 9.20 34.96 42.28
N ASN A 5 9.74 34.54 41.13
CA ASN A 5 9.36 33.33 40.42
C ASN A 5 9.78 32.08 41.23
N LEU A 6 8.82 31.38 41.80
CA LEU A 6 9.00 30.05 42.36
C LEU A 6 8.90 29.02 41.23
N ARG A 7 10.05 28.68 40.65
CA ARG A 7 10.21 27.54 39.74
C ARG A 7 10.41 26.30 40.62
N MET A 8 9.35 25.54 40.90
CA MET A 8 9.49 24.23 41.53
C MET A 8 10.20 23.31 40.54
N LYS A 9 11.43 22.91 40.88
CA LYS A 9 12.10 21.76 40.28
C LYS A 9 11.37 20.50 40.75
N LEU A 10 10.57 19.88 39.88
CA LEU A 10 10.14 18.51 40.10
C LEU A 10 11.37 17.61 40.03
N GLY A 11 11.60 16.90 41.13
CA GLY A 11 12.69 15.96 41.28
C GLY A 11 12.60 14.84 40.26
N SER A 12 13.76 14.50 39.71
CA SER A 12 14.03 13.24 39.02
C SER A 12 13.51 12.05 39.84
N LEU A 13 12.51 11.35 39.33
CA LEU A 13 12.13 10.02 39.81
C LEU A 13 13.14 8.99 39.28
N PRO A 14 13.74 8.14 40.13
CA PRO A 14 14.64 7.09 39.70
C PRO A 14 13.83 5.83 39.36
N GLY A 15 14.00 5.26 38.16
CA GLY A 15 13.38 3.97 37.85
C GLY A 15 13.46 3.54 36.39
N LYS A 16 14.55 2.90 36.01
CA LYS A 16 14.59 1.79 35.03
C LYS A 16 15.60 0.76 35.56
N PRO A 17 15.59 -0.52 35.15
CA PRO A 17 14.61 -1.23 34.31
C PRO A 17 14.14 -2.53 34.97
N SER A 18 12.96 -3.05 34.60
CA SER A 18 12.68 -4.48 34.79
C SER A 18 11.94 -5.05 33.60
N ASP A 19 12.56 -6.09 33.06
CA ASP A 19 12.12 -6.96 31.98
C ASP A 19 10.62 -7.30 32.02
N PHE A 20 9.92 -6.96 30.93
CA PHE A 20 8.68 -7.63 30.56
C PHE A 20 8.98 -8.55 29.37
N LEU A 21 9.49 -9.74 29.70
CA LEU A 21 9.31 -10.94 28.89
C LEU A 21 7.99 -11.62 29.31
N LEU A 22 7.41 -12.36 28.36
CA LEU A 22 6.14 -13.11 28.36
C LEU A 22 4.90 -12.30 27.94
N GLY A 23 4.15 -12.68 26.90
CA GLY A 23 4.24 -13.87 26.08
C GLY A 23 3.48 -13.68 24.76
N ARG A 24 4.19 -13.88 23.64
CA ARG A 24 3.59 -14.19 22.36
C ARG A 24 2.92 -15.55 22.48
N LEU A 25 1.59 -15.57 22.59
CA LEU A 25 0.84 -16.75 22.23
C LEU A 25 0.98 -16.91 20.71
N ILE A 26 1.86 -17.82 20.33
CA ILE A 26 1.97 -18.38 18.99
C ILE A 26 0.59 -18.96 18.66
N GLN A 27 -0.22 -18.21 17.92
CA GLN A 27 -1.32 -18.83 17.19
C GLN A 27 -0.69 -19.69 16.08
N PRO A 28 -1.12 -20.96 15.93
CA PRO A 28 -0.62 -21.79 14.84
C PRO A 28 -0.98 -21.12 13.50
N PRO A 29 -0.12 -21.24 12.47
CA PRO A 29 -0.44 -20.71 11.16
C PRO A 29 -1.75 -21.34 10.70
N ARG A 30 -2.75 -20.49 10.40
CA ARG A 30 -3.91 -20.93 9.65
C ARG A 30 -3.40 -21.45 8.31
N ILE A 31 -3.63 -22.74 8.15
CA ILE A 31 -3.23 -23.59 7.04
C ILE A 31 -3.52 -22.87 5.71
N VAL A 32 -2.47 -22.59 4.94
CA VAL A 32 -2.56 -22.32 3.50
C VAL A 32 -3.40 -23.45 2.89
N SER A 33 -4.51 -23.13 2.24
CA SER A 33 -5.55 -24.11 1.86
C SER A 33 -5.08 -25.25 0.96
N SER A 34 -3.88 -25.20 0.37
CA SER A 34 -3.16 -26.40 -0.03
C SER A 34 -1.67 -26.12 -0.21
N MET A 35 -0.83 -27.14 -0.02
CA MET A 35 0.58 -27.14 -0.46
C MET A 35 0.75 -26.82 -1.96
N CYS A 36 -0.32 -26.95 -2.76
CA CYS A 36 -0.28 -26.63 -4.19
C CYS A 36 -0.16 -25.13 -4.45
N ASP A 37 -0.74 -24.28 -3.57
CA ASP A 37 -0.72 -22.82 -3.72
C ASP A 37 0.69 -22.27 -3.48
N TYR A 38 1.44 -22.87 -2.56
CA TYR A 38 2.82 -22.48 -2.23
C TYR A 38 3.83 -22.89 -3.33
N PHE A 39 3.61 -24.02 -4.02
CA PHE A 39 4.48 -24.45 -5.11
C PHE A 39 4.16 -23.77 -6.44
N CYS A 40 2.90 -23.39 -6.69
CA CYS A 40 2.52 -22.64 -7.90
C CYS A 40 2.84 -21.14 -7.82
N SER A 41 2.89 -20.54 -6.63
CA SER A 41 3.20 -19.10 -6.47
C SER A 41 4.67 -18.74 -6.75
N MET A 42 5.58 -19.72 -6.79
CA MET A 42 7.00 -19.49 -7.13
C MET A 42 7.26 -19.25 -8.63
N VAL A 43 6.23 -18.96 -9.44
CA VAL A 43 6.33 -18.84 -10.91
C VAL A 43 6.03 -17.40 -11.34
N PHE A 44 7.03 -16.81 -12.00
CA PHE A 44 7.09 -15.56 -12.76
C PHE A 44 5.76 -14.80 -12.93
N HIS A 45 5.64 -13.65 -12.27
CA HIS A 45 4.61 -12.66 -12.54
C HIS A 45 5.16 -11.67 -13.55
N GLU A 46 4.69 -11.73 -14.80
CA GLU A 46 5.20 -10.90 -15.88
C GLU A 46 4.19 -9.80 -16.21
N VAL A 47 4.41 -8.63 -15.63
CA VAL A 47 3.97 -7.36 -16.22
C VAL A 47 5.11 -6.94 -17.15
N SER A 48 4.86 -6.99 -18.46
CA SER A 48 5.86 -6.58 -19.44
C SER A 48 5.60 -5.14 -19.86
N VAL A 49 6.56 -4.26 -19.61
CA VAL A 49 6.51 -2.85 -20.04
C VAL A 49 7.21 -2.73 -21.39
N SER A 50 6.51 -2.20 -22.38
CA SER A 50 7.06 -1.98 -23.72
C SER A 50 7.59 -0.55 -23.80
N ILE A 51 8.90 -0.37 -23.65
CA ILE A 51 9.55 0.93 -23.84
C ILE A 51 9.94 1.07 -25.32
N PRO A 52 9.46 2.08 -26.06
CA PRO A 52 9.95 2.35 -27.39
C PRO A 52 11.44 2.76 -27.33
N SER A 53 12.32 1.90 -27.82
CA SER A 53 13.76 2.22 -27.87
C SER A 53 14.04 3.20 -29.01
N ALA A 54 14.51 4.40 -28.67
CA ALA A 54 15.53 5.05 -29.48
C ALA A 54 16.88 4.43 -29.07
N ALA A 55 17.51 3.72 -30.01
CA ALA A 55 18.81 3.04 -29.91
C ALA A 55 18.83 1.64 -29.24
N ASN A 56 18.94 0.63 -30.11
CA ASN A 56 19.43 -0.72 -29.84
C ASN A 56 20.66 -0.69 -28.91
N THR A 57 20.51 -1.19 -27.69
CA THR A 57 21.64 -1.76 -26.95
C THR A 57 21.16 -3.03 -26.26
N SER A 58 21.45 -4.16 -26.90
CA SER A 58 21.22 -5.50 -26.35
C SER A 58 22.22 -5.76 -25.23
N LEU A 59 21.76 -5.68 -23.98
CA LEU A 59 22.50 -6.22 -22.84
C LEU A 59 22.03 -7.66 -22.61
N SER A 60 22.77 -8.62 -23.19
CA SER A 60 22.59 -10.04 -22.86
C SER A 60 23.19 -10.32 -21.49
N ARG A 61 22.33 -10.70 -20.55
CA ARG A 61 22.76 -11.33 -19.28
C ARG A 61 22.32 -12.78 -19.27
N SER A 62 22.88 -13.56 -20.19
CA SER A 62 22.79 -15.01 -20.19
C SER A 62 23.90 -15.60 -19.33
N GLN A 63 23.72 -15.67 -18.00
CA GLN A 63 24.52 -16.56 -17.17
C GLN A 63 23.66 -17.28 -16.12
N LEU A 64 23.42 -18.56 -16.45
CA LEU A 64 23.29 -19.71 -15.55
C LEU A 64 22.13 -19.67 -14.55
N ARG A 65 20.93 -19.94 -15.05
CA ARG A 65 19.91 -20.67 -14.29
C ARG A 65 19.76 -22.05 -14.90
N PRO A 66 19.62 -23.14 -14.11
CA PRO A 66 19.26 -24.43 -14.65
C PRO A 66 17.93 -24.26 -15.37
N ALA A 67 17.92 -24.45 -16.69
CA ALA A 67 16.68 -24.53 -17.44
C ALA A 67 15.90 -25.70 -16.85
N LEU A 68 14.78 -25.41 -16.17
CA LEU A 68 13.74 -26.40 -15.99
C LEU A 68 13.23 -26.72 -17.40
N GLN A 69 13.87 -27.69 -18.04
CA GLN A 69 13.46 -28.21 -19.33
C GLN A 69 12.14 -28.96 -19.10
N SER A 70 11.01 -28.26 -19.24
CA SER A 70 9.76 -28.95 -19.55
C SER A 70 9.96 -29.58 -20.93
N VAL A 71 9.72 -30.89 -21.03
CA VAL A 71 9.65 -31.57 -22.32
C VAL A 71 8.45 -30.94 -23.03
N PRO A 72 8.61 -30.28 -24.19
CA PRO A 72 7.56 -29.43 -24.79
C PRO A 72 6.23 -30.15 -25.07
N THR A 73 6.24 -31.48 -25.08
CA THR A 73 5.10 -32.35 -25.38
C THR A 73 4.44 -32.99 -24.16
N VAL A 74 4.97 -32.81 -22.94
CA VAL A 74 4.39 -33.37 -21.71
C VAL A 74 4.07 -32.24 -20.76
N MET A 75 2.88 -31.66 -20.90
CA MET A 75 2.35 -30.78 -19.87
C MET A 75 2.09 -31.58 -18.61
N ARG A 76 2.69 -31.16 -17.50
CA ARG A 76 2.43 -31.79 -16.19
C ARG A 76 1.11 -31.26 -15.65
N ASP A 77 0.37 -32.07 -14.88
CA ASP A 77 -0.94 -31.65 -14.32
C ASP A 77 -0.87 -30.34 -13.51
N ARG A 78 0.28 -30.07 -12.88
CA ARG A 78 0.55 -28.87 -12.08
C ARG A 78 1.32 -27.78 -12.82
N GLU A 79 1.56 -27.93 -14.11
CA GLU A 79 2.17 -26.89 -14.92
C GLU A 79 1.16 -25.78 -15.18
N LEU A 80 1.59 -24.54 -14.96
CA LEU A 80 0.78 -23.37 -15.29
C LEU A 80 0.73 -23.23 -16.82
N GLY A 81 -0.48 -23.26 -17.37
CA GLY A 81 -0.72 -23.19 -18.81
C GLY A 81 -1.82 -22.19 -19.17
N GLU A 82 -2.29 -22.24 -20.42
CA GLU A 82 -3.38 -21.41 -20.94
C GLU A 82 -3.20 -19.90 -20.63
N PRO A 83 -2.11 -19.31 -21.14
CA PRO A 83 -1.83 -17.90 -20.93
C PRO A 83 -2.96 -17.06 -21.53
N LYS A 84 -3.45 -16.11 -20.73
CA LYS A 84 -4.33 -15.04 -21.19
C LYS A 84 -3.62 -13.72 -20.98
N SER A 85 -3.26 -13.08 -22.08
CA SER A 85 -2.62 -11.77 -22.09
C SER A 85 -3.59 -10.73 -22.61
N HIS A 86 -3.59 -9.55 -22.00
CA HIS A 86 -4.35 -8.39 -22.46
C HIS A 86 -3.46 -7.14 -22.37
N PRO A 87 -3.69 -6.15 -23.26
CA PRO A 87 -2.98 -4.88 -23.19
C PRO A 87 -3.42 -4.12 -21.95
N ILE A 88 -2.46 -3.40 -21.38
CA ILE A 88 -2.61 -2.54 -20.21
C ILE A 88 -1.85 -1.23 -20.41
N THR A 89 -2.22 -0.21 -19.64
CA THR A 89 -1.36 0.95 -19.43
C THR A 89 -0.73 0.87 -18.05
N VAL A 90 0.58 1.10 -17.97
CA VAL A 90 1.30 1.22 -16.71
C VAL A 90 1.61 2.70 -16.48
N PHE A 91 1.09 3.25 -15.39
CA PHE A 91 1.40 4.59 -14.94
C PHE A 91 2.61 4.55 -14.01
N SER A 92 3.66 5.28 -14.36
CA SER A 92 4.90 5.29 -13.62
C SER A 92 5.37 6.71 -13.34
N LEU A 93 6.06 6.90 -12.22
CA LEU A 93 6.64 8.19 -11.88
C LEU A 93 7.79 8.56 -12.83
N GLU A 94 8.65 7.60 -13.19
CA GLU A 94 9.84 7.89 -13.99
C GLU A 94 9.57 7.99 -15.50
N LEU A 95 8.73 7.11 -16.06
CA LEU A 95 8.51 7.03 -17.51
C LEU A 95 7.21 7.70 -17.95
N GLY A 96 6.33 8.06 -17.01
CA GLY A 96 4.96 8.43 -17.32
C GLY A 96 4.13 7.20 -17.68
N ALA A 97 3.11 7.39 -18.52
CA ALA A 97 2.22 6.31 -18.95
C ALA A 97 2.86 5.52 -20.11
N VAL A 98 2.98 4.21 -19.94
CA VAL A 98 3.64 3.32 -20.91
C VAL A 98 2.78 2.09 -21.22
N PRO A 99 2.83 1.57 -22.46
CA PRO A 99 2.07 0.40 -22.85
C PRO A 99 2.69 -0.86 -22.26
N GLY A 100 1.86 -1.83 -21.88
CA GLY A 100 2.33 -3.12 -21.39
C GLY A 100 1.34 -4.26 -21.63
N HIS A 101 1.74 -5.46 -21.22
CA HIS A 101 0.84 -6.62 -21.20
C HIS A 101 0.82 -7.26 -19.82
N SER A 102 -0.40 -7.58 -19.37
CA SER A 102 -0.65 -8.38 -18.18
C SER A 102 -1.02 -9.80 -18.60
N THR A 103 -0.24 -10.78 -18.16
CA THR A 103 -0.45 -12.18 -18.49
C THR A 103 -0.87 -12.96 -17.25
N SER A 104 -1.99 -13.68 -17.36
CA SER A 104 -2.44 -14.64 -16.35
C SER A 104 -2.25 -16.07 -16.82
N LEU A 105 -1.96 -16.97 -15.89
CA LEU A 105 -1.78 -18.40 -16.16
C LEU A 105 -2.80 -19.22 -15.38
N TYR A 106 -3.14 -20.40 -15.89
CA TYR A 106 -4.13 -21.29 -15.30
C TYR A 106 -3.52 -22.64 -14.94
N CYS A 107 -3.79 -23.10 -13.72
CA CYS A 107 -3.44 -24.44 -13.28
C CYS A 107 -4.61 -25.39 -13.51
N ARG A 108 -4.40 -26.45 -14.29
CA ARG A 108 -5.45 -27.47 -14.54
C ARG A 108 -5.73 -28.36 -13.33
N HIS A 109 -4.77 -28.51 -12.41
CA HIS A 109 -4.92 -29.37 -11.24
C HIS A 109 -5.75 -28.72 -10.12
N CYS A 110 -5.39 -27.50 -9.70
CA CYS A 110 -6.14 -26.77 -8.67
C CYS A 110 -7.21 -25.84 -9.25
N HIS A 111 -7.36 -25.83 -10.59
CA HIS A 111 -8.31 -25.01 -11.30
C HIS A 111 -8.24 -23.51 -10.97
N THR A 112 -7.03 -23.00 -10.70
CA THR A 112 -6.82 -21.63 -10.25
C THR A 112 -6.18 -20.80 -11.34
N ARG A 113 -6.67 -19.58 -11.56
CA ARG A 113 -6.04 -18.59 -12.43
C ARG A 113 -5.20 -17.63 -11.60
N TYR A 114 -3.92 -17.57 -11.91
CA TYR A 114 -2.93 -16.72 -11.27
C TYR A 114 -2.72 -15.48 -12.14
N TYR A 115 -3.04 -14.31 -11.58
CA TYR A 115 -2.73 -13.00 -12.14
C TYR A 115 -1.45 -12.47 -11.48
N PRO A 116 -0.83 -11.40 -12.01
CA PRO A 116 0.40 -10.85 -11.42
C PRO A 116 0.26 -10.39 -9.96
N GLY A 117 -0.91 -9.90 -9.54
CA GLY A 117 -1.11 -9.37 -8.17
C GLY A 117 -1.95 -10.25 -7.25
N PHE A 118 -2.73 -11.18 -7.80
CA PHE A 118 -3.65 -12.03 -7.05
C PHE A 118 -3.95 -13.31 -7.82
N TYR A 119 -4.63 -14.26 -7.18
CA TYR A 119 -5.19 -15.43 -7.85
C TYR A 119 -6.68 -15.59 -7.57
N VAL A 120 -7.34 -16.38 -8.40
CA VAL A 120 -8.77 -16.67 -8.32
C VAL A 120 -8.95 -18.18 -8.52
N HIS A 121 -9.47 -18.85 -7.50
CA HIS A 121 -9.79 -20.28 -7.58
C HIS A 121 -11.05 -20.52 -8.44
N HIS A 122 -11.22 -21.74 -8.94
CA HIS A 122 -12.43 -22.10 -9.69
C HIS A 122 -13.68 -21.92 -8.84
N HIS A 123 -14.71 -21.30 -9.41
CA HIS A 123 -15.96 -20.97 -8.72
C HIS A 123 -15.79 -20.07 -7.49
N ALA A 124 -14.61 -19.49 -7.27
CA ALA A 124 -14.42 -18.54 -6.20
C ALA A 124 -15.11 -17.22 -6.55
N THR A 125 -15.83 -16.69 -5.57
CA THR A 125 -16.38 -15.34 -5.60
C THR A 125 -15.36 -14.31 -5.11
N VAL A 126 -14.15 -14.74 -4.75
CA VAL A 126 -13.10 -13.92 -4.17
C VAL A 126 -11.80 -14.04 -4.97
N ARG A 127 -11.06 -12.93 -5.02
CA ARG A 127 -9.68 -12.85 -5.46
C ARG A 127 -8.79 -12.70 -4.23
N THR A 128 -7.72 -13.48 -4.16
CA THR A 128 -6.81 -13.49 -3.01
C THR A 128 -5.46 -12.95 -3.44
N PHE A 129 -4.98 -11.90 -2.78
CA PHE A 129 -3.69 -11.31 -3.09
C PHE A 129 -2.55 -12.10 -2.45
N TYR A 130 -1.41 -12.12 -3.12
CA TYR A 130 -0.23 -12.80 -2.59
C TYR A 130 0.33 -12.08 -1.37
N ILE A 131 0.77 -12.88 -0.39
CA ILE A 131 1.63 -12.43 0.71
C ILE A 131 3.07 -12.50 0.21
N SER A 132 3.79 -11.39 0.37
CA SER A 132 5.20 -11.27 0.03
C SER A 132 5.90 -10.44 1.09
N ASP A 133 7.20 -10.72 1.31
CA ASP A 133 8.01 -9.96 2.27
C ASP A 133 8.15 -8.49 1.87
N ALA A 134 8.09 -8.19 0.56
CA ALA A 134 8.14 -6.84 0.01
C ALA A 134 6.82 -6.43 -0.64
N MET A 135 6.52 -5.12 -0.64
CA MET A 135 5.43 -4.54 -1.43
C MET A 135 5.71 -4.74 -2.93
N PRO A 136 4.75 -5.20 -3.75
CA PRO A 136 4.93 -5.27 -5.20
C PRO A 136 5.26 -3.90 -5.78
N GLU A 137 6.10 -3.90 -6.82
CA GLU A 137 6.45 -2.70 -7.58
C GLU A 137 5.25 -2.17 -8.39
N PHE A 138 4.41 -3.07 -8.93
CA PHE A 138 3.24 -2.73 -9.73
C PHE A 138 1.95 -3.09 -8.98
N ILE A 139 1.10 -2.09 -8.79
CA ILE A 139 -0.21 -2.20 -8.15
C ILE A 139 -1.27 -2.29 -9.23
N HIS A 140 -2.09 -3.34 -9.19
CA HIS A 140 -3.22 -3.50 -10.09
C HIS A 140 -4.36 -2.56 -9.66
N THR A 141 -4.50 -1.43 -10.37
CA THR A 141 -5.45 -0.35 -10.06
C THR A 141 -6.86 -0.67 -10.57
N SER A 142 -6.95 -1.07 -11.84
CA SER A 142 -8.18 -1.44 -12.54
C SER A 142 -7.85 -2.49 -13.59
N GLU A 143 -8.87 -3.10 -14.23
CA GLU A 143 -8.69 -4.22 -15.16
C GLU A 143 -7.61 -4.00 -16.22
N HIS A 144 -7.44 -2.75 -16.68
CA HIS A 144 -6.51 -2.39 -17.73
C HIS A 144 -5.35 -1.50 -17.26
N PHE A 145 -5.28 -1.15 -15.97
CA PHE A 145 -4.31 -0.19 -15.47
C PHE A 145 -3.51 -0.71 -14.28
N TYR A 146 -2.21 -0.48 -14.36
CA TYR A 146 -1.27 -0.70 -13.28
C TYR A 146 -0.60 0.61 -12.91
N THR A 147 -0.29 0.79 -11.64
CA THR A 147 0.46 1.95 -11.14
C THR A 147 1.68 1.47 -10.38
N THR A 148 2.83 2.12 -10.57
CA THR A 148 4.03 1.82 -9.79
C THR A 148 3.90 2.31 -8.34
N SER A 149 4.52 1.60 -7.40
CA SER A 149 4.41 1.91 -5.97
C SER A 149 4.99 3.28 -5.59
N ASP A 150 6.04 3.74 -6.27
CA ASP A 150 6.59 5.10 -6.10
C ASP A 150 5.59 6.20 -6.52
N LEU A 151 4.80 5.97 -7.57
CA LEU A 151 3.73 6.88 -7.97
C LEU A 151 2.56 6.84 -6.97
N CYS A 152 2.24 5.68 -6.41
CA CYS A 152 1.27 5.58 -5.32
C CYS A 152 1.71 6.40 -4.10
N GLU A 153 2.98 6.29 -3.70
CA GLU A 153 3.57 7.06 -2.61
C GLU A 153 3.56 8.55 -2.90
N LEU A 154 3.89 8.97 -4.13
CA LEU A 154 3.77 10.36 -4.53
C LEU A 154 2.34 10.88 -4.36
N PHE A 155 1.32 10.14 -4.79
CA PHE A 155 -0.07 10.54 -4.60
C PHE A 155 -0.45 10.65 -3.13
N ALA A 156 -0.06 9.67 -2.30
CA ALA A 156 -0.30 9.72 -0.87
C ALA A 156 0.35 10.96 -0.24
N ASN A 157 1.60 11.25 -0.59
CA ASN A 157 2.34 12.42 -0.14
C ASN A 157 1.69 13.72 -0.60
N MET A 158 1.26 13.83 -1.86
CA MET A 158 0.56 15.00 -2.37
C MET A 158 -0.78 15.25 -1.68
N MET A 159 -1.53 14.18 -1.38
CA MET A 159 -2.80 14.27 -0.68
C MET A 159 -2.60 14.73 0.76
N VAL A 160 -1.62 14.16 1.49
CA VAL A 160 -1.39 14.47 2.92
C VAL A 160 -0.65 15.79 3.14
N THR A 161 0.36 16.11 2.33
CA THR A 161 1.23 17.29 2.56
C THR A 161 0.74 18.54 1.84
N ALA A 162 0.14 18.39 0.66
CA ALA A 162 -0.23 19.49 -0.21
C ALA A 162 -1.75 19.59 -0.42
N TRP A 163 -2.55 18.79 0.30
CA TRP A 163 -4.02 18.84 0.24
C TRP A 163 -4.55 18.64 -1.18
N THR A 164 -3.82 17.86 -1.96
CA THR A 164 -4.10 17.68 -3.38
C THR A 164 -5.28 16.71 -3.55
N SER A 165 -6.33 17.14 -4.25
CA SER A 165 -7.44 16.23 -4.59
C SER A 165 -7.02 15.20 -5.64
N GLY A 166 -7.74 14.07 -5.74
CA GLY A 166 -7.50 13.08 -6.79
C GLY A 166 -7.52 13.67 -8.20
N THR A 167 -8.40 14.65 -8.46
CA THR A 167 -8.45 15.39 -9.74
C THR A 167 -7.16 16.18 -9.99
N ASN A 168 -6.63 16.85 -8.95
CA ASN A 168 -5.38 17.58 -9.08
C ASN A 168 -4.19 16.62 -9.23
N CYS A 169 -4.18 15.47 -8.55
CA CYS A 169 -3.17 14.43 -8.75
C CYS A 169 -3.14 13.94 -10.20
N ALA A 170 -4.30 13.59 -10.76
CA ALA A 170 -4.43 13.16 -12.16
C ALA A 170 -3.93 14.25 -13.12
N ARG A 171 -4.33 15.51 -12.91
CA ARG A 171 -3.89 16.64 -13.74
C ARG A 171 -2.39 16.89 -13.63
N ILE A 172 -1.82 16.88 -12.43
CA ILE A 172 -0.39 17.07 -12.19
C ILE A 172 0.39 15.97 -12.90
N TYR A 173 -0.04 14.70 -12.78
CA TYR A 173 0.58 13.59 -13.48
C TYR A 173 0.54 13.77 -15.00
N ASN A 174 -0.66 14.01 -15.57
CA ASN A 174 -0.84 14.16 -17.02
C ASN A 174 -0.14 15.40 -17.60
N THR A 175 0.15 16.43 -16.79
CA THR A 175 0.78 17.68 -17.28
C THR A 175 2.28 17.71 -17.03
N SER A 176 2.75 17.12 -15.94
CA SER A 176 4.11 17.33 -15.43
C SER A 176 4.99 16.09 -15.50
N ILE A 177 4.38 14.90 -15.43
CA ILE A 177 5.07 13.61 -15.42
C ILE A 177 4.92 12.92 -16.78
N PHE A 178 3.78 13.11 -17.45
CA PHE A 178 3.60 12.66 -18.82
C PHE A 178 4.66 13.34 -19.72
N LYS A 179 5.38 12.51 -20.47
CA LYS A 179 6.49 12.95 -21.32
C LYS A 179 6.01 13.02 -22.77
N ASP A 180 5.79 14.22 -23.28
CA ASP A 180 5.42 14.47 -24.70
C ASP A 180 6.37 13.76 -25.69
N ALA A 181 7.66 13.61 -25.33
CA ALA A 181 8.64 12.91 -26.15
C ALA A 181 8.27 11.43 -26.40
N LEU A 182 7.64 10.77 -25.43
CA LEU A 182 7.18 9.39 -25.55
C LEU A 182 5.90 9.28 -26.37
N GLU A 183 5.04 10.31 -26.39
CA GLU A 183 3.75 10.31 -27.10
C GLU A 183 3.92 9.94 -28.59
N SER A 184 4.94 10.49 -29.24
CA SER A 184 5.26 10.18 -30.64
C SER A 184 5.67 8.72 -30.90
N ALA A 185 6.08 8.01 -29.86
CA ALA A 185 6.53 6.63 -29.92
C ALA A 185 5.48 5.64 -29.37
N LEU A 186 4.35 6.14 -28.86
CA LEU A 186 3.25 5.30 -28.39
C LEU A 186 2.46 4.72 -29.58
N PRO A 187 1.97 3.47 -29.46
CA PRO A 187 1.10 2.89 -30.47
C PRO A 187 -0.20 3.70 -30.60
N LEU A 188 -0.50 4.18 -31.81
CA LEU A 188 -1.73 4.93 -32.11
C LEU A 188 -3.01 4.10 -31.88
N ASP A 189 -2.90 2.77 -32.00
CA ASP A 189 -3.98 1.80 -31.87
C ASP A 189 -4.00 1.10 -30.49
N TRP A 190 -3.35 1.68 -29.48
CA TRP A 190 -3.37 1.14 -28.14
C TRP A 190 -4.80 1.18 -27.56
N GLN A 191 -5.23 0.06 -26.99
CA GLN A 191 -6.64 -0.15 -26.61
C GLN A 191 -7.04 0.60 -25.34
N THR A 192 -6.07 1.09 -24.58
CA THR A 192 -6.26 1.68 -23.25
C THR A 192 -5.71 3.11 -23.22
N SER A 193 -6.32 3.95 -22.38
CA SER A 193 -5.89 5.34 -22.23
C SER A 193 -4.47 5.47 -21.67
N PHE A 194 -3.71 6.46 -22.14
CA PHE A 194 -2.47 6.92 -21.52
C PHE A 194 -2.68 8.12 -20.58
N GLN A 195 -3.90 8.66 -20.54
CA GLN A 195 -4.28 9.69 -19.58
C GLN A 195 -4.79 9.03 -18.32
N LEU A 196 -4.24 9.44 -17.18
CA LEU A 196 -4.67 9.00 -15.87
C LEU A 196 -5.93 9.77 -15.46
N ASP A 197 -7.00 9.06 -15.10
CA ASP A 197 -8.24 9.69 -14.64
C ASP A 197 -8.30 9.77 -13.11
N VAL A 198 -9.21 10.62 -12.59
CA VAL A 198 -9.47 10.78 -11.17
C VAL A 198 -9.90 9.47 -10.50
N GLU A 199 -10.70 8.65 -11.19
CA GLU A 199 -11.12 7.34 -10.67
C GLU A 199 -9.93 6.41 -10.47
N ASP A 200 -8.98 6.40 -11.42
CA ASP A 200 -7.76 5.59 -11.33
C ASP A 200 -6.85 6.06 -10.21
N VAL A 201 -6.73 7.37 -9.98
CA VAL A 201 -5.98 7.90 -8.83
C VAL A 201 -6.56 7.38 -7.51
N TRP A 202 -7.88 7.45 -7.34
CA TRP A 202 -8.52 6.97 -6.10
C TRP A 202 -8.41 5.45 -5.97
N ASN A 203 -8.64 4.71 -7.07
CA ASN A 203 -8.49 3.26 -7.09
C ASN A 203 -7.06 2.84 -6.71
N THR A 204 -6.06 3.54 -7.24
CA THR A 204 -4.64 3.35 -6.90
C THR A 204 -4.40 3.63 -5.44
N PHE A 205 -4.81 4.81 -4.95
CA PHE A 205 -4.61 5.22 -3.57
C PHE A 205 -5.22 4.22 -2.56
N TYR A 206 -6.49 3.84 -2.74
CA TYR A 206 -7.16 2.91 -1.82
C TYR A 206 -6.60 1.49 -1.91
N THR A 207 -6.33 1.00 -3.12
CA THR A 207 -5.77 -0.35 -3.30
C THR A 207 -4.36 -0.43 -2.70
N TYR A 208 -3.52 0.57 -2.95
CA TYR A 208 -2.18 0.66 -2.37
C TYR A 208 -2.22 0.76 -0.85
N SER A 209 -3.06 1.65 -0.30
CA SER A 209 -3.18 1.84 1.16
C SER A 209 -3.66 0.58 1.87
N LEU A 210 -4.61 -0.17 1.28
CA LEU A 210 -5.04 -1.45 1.83
C LEU A 210 -3.97 -2.52 1.70
N ARG A 211 -3.24 -2.57 0.57
CA ARG A 211 -2.12 -3.50 0.40
C ARG A 211 -1.03 -3.25 1.44
N LEU A 212 -0.70 -1.99 1.71
CA LEU A 212 0.23 -1.60 2.77
C LEU A 212 -0.24 -2.07 4.13
N ASP A 213 -1.46 -1.74 4.51
CA ASP A 213 -2.05 -2.14 5.79
C ASP A 213 -2.03 -3.67 5.98
N TYR A 214 -2.45 -4.45 4.99
CA TYR A 214 -2.41 -5.91 5.06
C TYR A 214 -0.98 -6.48 5.05
N HIS A 215 -0.05 -5.81 4.36
CA HIS A 215 1.37 -6.18 4.35
C HIS A 215 2.01 -5.94 5.73
N GLU A 216 1.75 -4.81 6.38
CA GLU A 216 2.24 -4.51 7.74
C GLU A 216 1.77 -5.54 8.76
N HIS A 217 0.53 -6.01 8.62
CA HIS A 217 -0.05 -7.04 9.50
C HIS A 217 0.29 -8.48 9.08
N GLN A 218 0.93 -8.68 7.92
CA GLN A 218 1.19 -10.00 7.33
C GLN A 218 -0.09 -10.85 7.17
N GLU A 219 -1.19 -10.20 6.77
CA GLU A 219 -2.50 -10.83 6.60
C GLU A 219 -2.84 -11.05 5.12
N LEU A 220 -3.71 -12.04 4.86
CA LEU A 220 -4.26 -12.28 3.51
C LEU A 220 -5.31 -11.23 3.19
N MET A 221 -5.09 -10.50 2.09
CA MET A 221 -6.09 -9.59 1.54
C MET A 221 -6.98 -10.35 0.55
N GLU A 222 -8.28 -10.42 0.84
CA GLU A 222 -9.29 -11.03 -0.01
C GLU A 222 -10.32 -9.98 -0.43
N LEU A 223 -10.65 -9.94 -1.73
CA LEU A 223 -11.64 -9.04 -2.28
C LEU A 223 -12.67 -9.82 -3.10
N PRO A 224 -13.93 -9.36 -3.22
CA PRO A 224 -14.87 -9.97 -4.16
C PRO A 224 -14.33 -9.90 -5.61
N HIS A 225 -14.31 -11.04 -6.29
CA HIS A 225 -13.84 -11.13 -7.68
C HIS A 225 -14.77 -10.36 -8.61
N ASP A 226 -16.07 -10.65 -8.57
CA ASP A 226 -17.08 -10.14 -9.49
C ASP A 226 -17.84 -8.91 -8.94
N ALA A 227 -17.17 -8.06 -8.15
CA ALA A 227 -17.76 -6.81 -7.69
C ALA A 227 -18.12 -5.87 -8.86
N PRO A 228 -19.26 -5.16 -8.81
CA PRO A 228 -19.73 -4.31 -9.91
C PRO A 228 -18.90 -3.04 -10.11
N SER A 229 -18.13 -2.61 -9.09
CA SER A 229 -17.18 -1.50 -9.21
C SER A 229 -15.99 -1.71 -8.26
N GLN A 230 -14.91 -0.96 -8.46
CA GLN A 230 -13.76 -0.99 -7.54
C GLN A 230 -14.13 -0.44 -6.16
N ALA A 231 -14.98 0.59 -6.08
CA ALA A 231 -15.47 1.11 -4.82
C ALA A 231 -16.24 0.04 -4.01
N GLU A 232 -17.13 -0.70 -4.68
CA GLU A 232 -17.87 -1.81 -4.08
C GLU A 232 -16.93 -2.96 -3.66
N ARG A 233 -15.90 -3.22 -4.46
CA ARG A 233 -14.89 -4.23 -4.18
C ARG A 233 -14.11 -3.94 -2.90
N LEU A 234 -13.69 -2.68 -2.70
CA LEU A 234 -12.82 -2.28 -1.59
C LEU A 234 -13.59 -1.94 -0.30
N ARG A 235 -14.90 -1.65 -0.38
CA ARG A 235 -15.68 -1.11 0.74
C ARG A 235 -15.51 -1.88 2.05
N ALA A 236 -15.71 -3.20 2.03
CA ALA A 236 -15.67 -4.00 3.25
C ALA A 236 -14.30 -3.90 3.96
N LEU A 237 -13.20 -3.92 3.19
CA LEU A 237 -11.86 -3.80 3.78
C LEU A 237 -11.57 -2.38 4.26
N LEU A 238 -12.07 -1.36 3.56
CA LEU A 238 -11.97 0.03 4.02
C LEU A 238 -12.73 0.24 5.34
N GLU A 239 -13.92 -0.35 5.49
CA GLU A 239 -14.70 -0.32 6.73
C GLU A 239 -13.97 -1.03 7.89
N VAL A 240 -13.36 -2.20 7.62
CA VAL A 240 -12.52 -2.92 8.59
C VAL A 240 -11.31 -2.08 8.99
N ARG A 241 -10.61 -1.47 8.02
CA ARG A 241 -9.49 -0.57 8.31
C ARG A 241 -9.93 0.64 9.13
N ASN A 242 -11.00 1.32 8.73
CA ASN A 242 -11.53 2.47 9.47
C ASN A 242 -11.93 2.10 10.90
N SER A 243 -12.52 0.92 11.10
CA SER A 243 -12.89 0.42 12.43
C SER A 243 -11.67 0.13 13.30
N ARG A 244 -10.58 -0.40 12.70
CA ARG A 244 -9.31 -0.58 13.41
C ARG A 244 -8.66 0.75 13.77
N MET A 245 -8.61 1.69 12.81
CA MET A 245 -8.02 3.02 12.99
C MET A 245 -8.80 3.90 13.96
N ALA A 246 -10.10 3.63 14.17
CA ALA A 246 -10.91 4.32 15.14
C ALA A 246 -10.47 3.95 16.57
N GLY A 247 -10.04 4.97 17.34
CA GLY A 247 -9.56 4.77 18.70
C GLY A 247 -8.07 4.40 18.72
N THR A 248 -7.77 3.16 19.10
CA THR A 248 -6.40 2.75 19.47
C THR A 248 -5.55 2.19 18.35
N GLY A 249 -6.05 2.18 17.11
CA GLY A 249 -5.34 1.57 15.97
C GLY A 249 -4.35 2.46 15.27
N GLN A 250 -4.25 3.73 15.66
CA GLN A 250 -3.18 4.61 15.19
C GLN A 250 -1.90 4.34 15.99
N GLU A 251 -0.75 4.39 15.32
CA GLU A 251 0.51 4.48 16.02
C GLU A 251 0.49 5.71 16.93
N GLU A 252 1.03 5.58 18.15
CA GLU A 252 1.06 6.67 19.12
C GLU A 252 -0.34 7.22 19.51
N TRP A 253 -1.42 6.44 19.38
CA TRP A 253 -2.80 6.91 19.68
C TRP A 253 -2.98 7.48 21.09
N ASN A 254 -2.27 6.93 22.08
CA ASN A 254 -2.30 7.36 23.49
C ASN A 254 -1.10 8.23 23.86
N HIS A 255 -0.40 8.78 22.87
CA HIS A 255 0.77 9.59 23.11
C HIS A 255 0.42 10.86 23.88
N ALA A 256 0.98 10.98 25.07
CA ALA A 256 0.88 12.13 25.94
C ALA A 256 2.25 12.40 26.57
N CYS A 257 3.13 13.08 25.83
CA CYS A 257 4.42 13.56 26.33
C CYS A 257 4.26 14.97 26.95
N ASP A 258 5.15 15.34 27.87
CA ASP A 258 5.23 16.70 28.46
C ASP A 258 5.61 17.79 27.45
N VAL A 259 6.00 17.39 26.24
CA VAL A 259 6.24 18.27 25.09
C VAL A 259 4.94 18.52 24.30
N CYS A 260 4.16 17.48 24.01
CA CYS A 260 2.91 17.57 23.24
C CYS A 260 1.71 18.03 24.08
N CYS A 261 1.76 17.81 25.40
CA CYS A 261 0.64 18.08 26.30
C CYS A 261 1.05 19.08 27.38
N TYR A 262 0.23 20.10 27.58
CA TYR A 262 0.34 21.00 28.71
C TYR A 262 -0.67 20.60 29.79
N MET A 263 -0.17 19.98 30.86
CA MET A 263 -0.95 19.58 32.03
C MET A 263 -0.89 20.68 33.09
N TYR A 264 -2.03 21.10 33.64
CA TYR A 264 -2.07 22.07 34.73
C TYR A 264 -3.17 21.72 35.75
N LEU A 265 -2.99 22.19 36.99
CA LEU A 265 -3.97 22.02 38.05
C LEU A 265 -5.20 22.88 37.75
N ASP A 266 -6.38 22.29 37.88
CA ASP A 266 -7.62 23.03 37.79
C ASP A 266 -7.73 24.02 38.97
N PRO A 267 -7.90 25.33 38.71
CA PRO A 267 -8.03 26.32 39.78
C PRO A 267 -9.23 26.09 40.71
N GLU A 268 -10.25 25.36 40.25
CA GLU A 268 -11.46 25.05 41.03
C GLU A 268 -11.41 23.68 41.71
N SER A 269 -10.27 22.97 41.62
CA SER A 269 -10.14 21.65 42.27
C SER A 269 -10.05 21.71 43.78
N ASP A 270 -10.57 20.67 44.43
CA ASP A 270 -10.41 20.46 45.87
C ASP A 270 -8.93 20.20 46.20
N GLU A 271 -8.45 20.76 47.30
CA GLU A 271 -7.07 20.54 47.77
C GLU A 271 -6.82 19.08 48.15
N ASP A 272 -7.85 18.38 48.63
CA ASP A 272 -7.78 16.97 49.01
C ASP A 272 -7.93 16.02 47.80
N GLU A 273 -8.48 16.51 46.67
CA GLU A 273 -8.66 15.75 45.43
C GLU A 273 -8.33 16.62 44.18
N PRO A 274 -7.03 16.87 43.92
CA PRO A 274 -6.61 17.75 42.84
C PRO A 274 -7.03 17.20 41.46
N ARG A 275 -7.72 18.03 40.67
CA ARG A 275 -8.09 17.74 39.27
C ARG A 275 -7.04 18.35 38.36
N TYR A 276 -6.52 17.56 37.43
CA TYR A 276 -5.62 18.04 36.38
C TYR A 276 -6.39 18.22 35.07
N LEU A 277 -6.15 19.34 34.40
CA LEU A 277 -6.61 19.62 33.05
C LEU A 277 -5.46 19.39 32.07
N CYS A 278 -5.80 18.90 30.88
CA CYS A 278 -4.87 18.68 29.78
C CYS A 278 -5.25 19.58 28.61
N ILE A 279 -4.29 20.37 28.12
CA ILE A 279 -4.37 20.95 26.78
C ILE A 279 -3.51 20.09 25.87
N HIS A 280 -4.15 19.55 24.83
CA HIS A 280 -3.49 18.79 23.77
C HIS A 280 -3.80 19.44 22.42
N SER A 281 -2.79 19.61 21.57
CA SER A 281 -2.99 20.07 20.21
C SER A 281 -3.66 18.97 19.38
N ALA A 282 -4.80 19.27 18.79
CA ALA A 282 -5.39 18.44 17.75
C ALA A 282 -5.08 19.04 16.37
N VAL A 283 -4.74 18.20 15.40
CA VAL A 283 -4.65 18.62 14.00
C VAL A 283 -6.03 18.46 13.37
N THR A 284 -6.64 19.57 12.99
CA THR A 284 -7.87 19.60 12.19
C THR A 284 -7.57 20.32 10.88
N ASP A 285 -7.99 19.74 9.76
CA ASP A 285 -7.85 20.34 8.41
C ASP A 285 -6.41 20.71 8.00
N GLY A 286 -5.40 20.00 8.53
CA GLY A 286 -4.00 20.17 8.12
C GLY A 286 -3.30 21.40 8.61
N ILE A 287 -3.98 22.22 9.39
CA ILE A 287 -3.37 23.38 10.02
C ILE A 287 -3.07 22.99 11.45
N THR A 288 -1.80 22.68 11.71
CA THR A 288 -1.29 22.60 13.07
C THR A 288 -1.00 24.02 13.55
N MET A 289 -1.84 24.56 14.44
CA MET A 289 -1.46 25.80 15.14
C MET A 289 -0.30 25.45 16.10
N GLY A 290 0.85 26.09 15.87
CA GLY A 290 2.17 25.70 16.39
C GLY A 290 2.26 25.45 17.89
N HIS A 291 2.13 24.19 18.28
CA HIS A 291 2.61 23.66 19.55
C HIS A 291 3.76 22.69 19.24
N PRO A 292 4.86 22.68 20.03
CA PRO A 292 5.88 21.64 19.91
C PRO A 292 5.23 20.27 20.01
N CYS A 293 5.55 19.40 19.06
CA CYS A 293 5.14 18.01 19.06
C CYS A 293 6.39 17.13 19.02
N CYS A 294 6.31 15.96 19.67
CA CYS A 294 7.38 14.98 19.74
C CYS A 294 7.84 14.49 18.32
N GLY A 295 7.12 14.82 17.24
CA GLY A 295 7.45 14.53 15.83
C GLY A 295 8.12 15.66 15.03
N ILE A 296 8.22 16.88 15.54
CA ILE A 296 8.97 17.99 14.93
C ILE A 296 10.12 18.34 15.87
N MET A 297 11.33 17.88 15.54
CA MET A 297 12.54 18.30 16.23
C MET A 297 12.97 19.66 15.68
N ASP A 298 13.03 20.67 16.55
CA ASP A 298 13.73 21.94 16.28
C ASP A 298 15.25 21.74 16.20
#